data_AF-A0A2A5VAV7-F1
#
_entry.id   AF-A0A2A5VAV7-F1
#
_cell.length_a   1.000
_cell.length_b   1.000
_cell.length_c   1.000
_cell.angle_alpha   90.00
_cell.angle_beta   90.00
_cell.angle_gamma   90.00
#
_symmetry.space_group_name_H-M   'P 1'
#
loop_
_entity.id
_entity.type
_entity.pdbx_description
1 polymer ?
#
loop_
_entity_poly.entity_id
_entity_poly.type
_entity_poly.pdbx_seq_one_letter_code
_entity_poly.pdbx_strand_id
1 'polypeptide(L)'
;MFKVHKKEIEVAGKKISLETGKVARQADGAIIATCGETVILATVVGAKKVNPDMDYFPLSVNYQEKYYAGGKIPGGYFKREARPTESETLISRLIDRPIRPLFPDEFKNEVQLLPTVISYDKENQPDILAITASSAALAISGMPFMGPVGASRVGYIDGKYILN
;
A
#
# COMPACT_ATOMS: atom_id res chain seq x y z
N MET A 1 21.15 15.32 8.00
CA MET A 1 19.87 14.86 8.58
C MET A 1 18.85 14.77 7.46
N PHE A 2 17.97 13.76 7.44
CA PHE A 2 17.09 13.52 6.29
C PHE A 2 15.97 14.56 6.20
N LYS A 3 15.59 14.95 4.98
CA LYS A 3 14.45 15.84 4.74
C LYS A 3 13.17 15.01 4.74
N VAL A 4 12.36 15.18 5.78
CA VAL A 4 11.09 14.46 5.92
C VAL A 4 9.98 15.35 5.38
N HIS A 5 9.12 14.76 4.55
CA HIS A 5 7.92 15.40 4.05
C HIS A 5 6.71 14.69 4.65
N LYS A 6 5.85 15.43 5.35
CA LYS A 6 4.63 14.90 5.98
C LYS A 6 3.43 15.72 5.56
N LYS A 7 2.34 15.07 5.18
CA LYS A 7 1.04 15.70 4.94
C LYS A 7 -0.02 14.98 5.76
N GLU A 8 -0.93 15.76 6.33
CA GLU A 8 -2.03 15.27 7.15
C GLU A 8 -3.35 15.73 6.54
N ILE A 9 -4.34 14.86 6.57
CA ILE A 9 -5.69 15.11 6.09
C ILE A 9 -6.68 14.44 7.05
N GLU A 10 -7.84 15.07 7.22
CA GLU A 10 -8.95 14.50 7.97
C GLU A 10 -9.98 13.93 6.98
N VAL A 11 -10.33 12.66 7.15
CA VAL A 11 -11.28 11.92 6.31
C VAL A 11 -12.26 11.21 7.22
N ALA A 12 -13.55 11.54 7.12
CA ALA A 12 -14.61 10.96 7.97
C ALA A 12 -14.34 11.05 9.49
N GLY A 13 -13.73 12.14 9.95
CA GLY A 13 -13.34 12.31 11.37
C GLY A 13 -12.10 11.52 11.79
N LYS A 14 -11.45 10.80 10.86
CA LYS A 14 -10.18 10.11 11.09
C LYS A 14 -9.03 10.89 10.47
N LYS A 15 -7.97 11.10 11.25
CA LYS A 15 -6.76 11.78 10.79
C LYS A 15 -5.83 10.79 10.10
N ILE A 16 -5.61 10.99 8.80
CA ILE A 16 -4.66 10.23 7.99
C ILE A 16 -3.41 11.07 7.78
N SER A 17 -2.24 10.48 7.99
CA SER A 17 -0.96 11.13 7.66
C SER A 17 -0.15 10.29 6.68
N LEU A 18 0.52 10.96 5.74
CA LEU A 18 1.43 10.37 4.77
C LEU A 18 2.82 11.00 4.96
N GLU A 19 3.83 10.18 5.20
CA GLU A 19 5.22 10.58 5.44
C GLU A 19 6.17 9.92 4.43
N THR A 20 7.14 10.68 3.92
CA THR A 20 8.25 10.17 3.09
C THR A 20 9.58 10.85 3.44
N GLY A 21 10.69 10.29 2.93
CA GLY A 21 12.03 10.85 3.08
C GLY A 21 12.82 10.36 4.31
N LYS A 22 12.20 9.55 5.18
CA LYS A 22 12.85 8.95 6.35
C LYS A 22 13.22 7.48 6.14
N VAL A 23 12.26 6.66 5.73
CA VAL A 23 12.37 5.19 5.62
C VAL A 23 12.41 4.75 4.16
N ALA A 24 13.12 3.65 3.87
CA ALA A 24 13.18 2.99 2.55
C ALA A 24 13.54 3.90 1.36
N ARG A 25 14.45 4.87 1.57
CA ARG A 25 14.87 5.88 0.58
C ARG A 25 15.55 5.34 -0.69
N GLN A 26 15.84 4.04 -0.74
CA GLN A 26 16.40 3.38 -1.93
C GLN A 26 15.31 2.88 -2.88
N ALA A 27 14.07 2.76 -2.41
CA ALA A 27 12.93 2.51 -3.30
C ALA A 27 12.66 3.77 -4.14
N ASP A 28 12.09 3.59 -5.33
CA ASP A 28 11.72 4.72 -6.19
C ASP A 28 10.63 5.57 -5.52
N GLY A 29 9.70 4.93 -4.81
CA GLY A 29 8.76 5.60 -3.92
C GLY A 29 8.58 4.85 -2.59
N ALA A 30 8.50 5.59 -1.49
CA ALA A 30 8.26 5.04 -0.15
C ALA A 30 7.38 5.98 0.68
N ILE A 31 6.27 5.46 1.20
CA ILE A 31 5.32 6.19 2.04
C ILE A 31 5.04 5.40 3.32
N ILE A 32 5.12 6.08 4.46
CA ILE A 32 4.50 5.64 5.70
C ILE A 32 3.14 6.33 5.82
N ALA A 33 2.07 5.54 5.80
CA ALA A 33 0.73 6.01 6.02
C ALA A 33 0.27 5.62 7.43
N THR A 34 -0.38 6.54 8.14
CA THR A 34 -0.90 6.34 9.49
C THR A 34 -2.34 6.81 9.58
N CYS A 35 -3.21 5.99 10.18
CA CYS A 35 -4.57 6.35 10.57
C CYS A 35 -4.82 5.78 11.97
N GLY A 36 -5.06 6.64 12.96
CA GLY A 36 -5.04 6.21 14.36
C GLY A 36 -3.66 5.67 14.74
N GLU A 37 -3.61 4.43 15.23
CA GLU A 37 -2.34 3.72 15.50
C GLU A 37 -2.04 2.62 14.45
N THR A 38 -2.89 2.49 13.43
CA THR A 38 -2.61 1.62 12.28
C THR A 38 -1.62 2.30 11.33
N VAL A 39 -0.52 1.61 11.01
CA VAL A 39 0.60 2.13 10.23
C VAL A 39 0.99 1.15 9.12
N ILE A 40 1.15 1.68 7.91
CA ILE A 40 1.53 0.93 6.72
C ILE A 40 2.75 1.58 6.07
N LEU A 41 3.74 0.76 5.76
CA LEU A 41 4.86 1.14 4.89
C LEU A 41 4.57 0.60 3.49
N ALA A 42 4.34 1.49 2.52
CA ALA A 42 4.24 1.14 1.11
C ALA A 42 5.51 1.55 0.38
N THR A 43 6.17 0.60 -0.27
CA THR A 43 7.31 0.86 -1.14
C THR A 43 7.02 0.40 -2.55
N VAL A 44 7.53 1.15 -3.52
CA VAL A 44 7.44 0.79 -4.93
C VAL A 44 8.80 0.90 -5.60
N VAL A 45 9.11 -0.07 -6.46
CA VAL A 45 10.32 -0.10 -7.28
C VAL A 45 9.95 -0.46 -8.71
N GLY A 46 10.51 0.28 -9.66
CA GLY A 46 10.38 0.03 -11.09
C GLY A 46 11.72 -0.33 -11.72
N ALA A 47 11.75 -1.35 -12.55
CA ALA A 47 12.91 -1.65 -13.37
C ALA A 47 13.18 -0.50 -14.35
N LYS A 48 14.43 -0.06 -14.49
CA LYS A 48 14.80 1.01 -15.44
C LYS A 48 14.89 0.53 -16.88
N LYS A 49 14.99 -0.79 -17.10
CA LYS A 49 15.08 -1.43 -18.40
C LYS A 49 13.90 -2.37 -18.57
N VAL A 50 13.31 -2.37 -19.75
CA VAL A 50 12.30 -3.34 -20.16
C VAL A 50 12.98 -4.70 -20.36
N ASN A 51 12.32 -5.77 -19.92
CA ASN A 51 12.73 -7.13 -20.26
C ASN A 51 12.19 -7.45 -21.67
N PRO A 52 13.04 -7.66 -22.68
CA PRO A 52 12.59 -7.92 -24.05
C PRO A 52 11.81 -9.24 -24.19
N ASP A 53 11.97 -10.17 -23.24
CA ASP A 53 11.28 -11.46 -23.25
C ASP A 53 9.84 -11.37 -22.69
N MET A 54 9.42 -10.21 -22.18
CA MET A 54 8.07 -9.99 -21.65
C MET A 54 7.19 -9.21 -22.62
N ASP A 55 6.06 -9.80 -22.98
CA ASP A 55 5.07 -9.22 -23.87
C ASP A 55 3.94 -8.45 -23.14
N TYR A 56 3.87 -8.56 -21.81
CA TYR A 56 2.87 -7.92 -20.95
C TYR A 56 3.48 -6.95 -19.92
N PHE A 57 2.64 -6.15 -19.26
CA PHE A 57 3.04 -5.27 -18.16
C PHE A 57 3.23 -6.06 -16.85
N PRO A 58 4.47 -6.24 -16.35
CA PRO A 58 4.74 -7.06 -15.18
C PRO A 58 4.60 -6.24 -13.89
N LEU A 59 3.36 -6.07 -13.44
CA LEU A 59 3.04 -5.48 -12.15
C LEU A 59 2.79 -6.58 -11.11
N SER A 60 3.53 -6.52 -10.00
CA SER A 60 3.35 -7.37 -8.82
C SER A 60 2.99 -6.55 -7.60
N VAL A 61 1.89 -6.90 -6.93
CA VAL A 61 1.45 -6.29 -5.67
C VAL A 61 1.44 -7.33 -4.56
N ASN A 62 2.28 -7.14 -3.54
CA ASN A 62 2.35 -8.04 -2.38
C ASN A 62 2.07 -7.25 -1.10
N TYR A 63 0.80 -7.24 -0.70
CA TYR A 63 0.38 -6.78 0.61
C TYR A 63 0.75 -7.83 1.66
N GLN A 64 1.30 -7.39 2.79
CA GLN A 64 1.67 -8.28 3.89
C GLN A 64 1.34 -7.70 5.26
N GLU A 65 0.82 -8.55 6.14
CA GLU A 65 0.58 -8.24 7.55
C GLU A 65 1.65 -8.90 8.41
N LYS A 66 2.39 -8.09 9.17
CA LYS A 66 3.36 -8.64 10.13
C LYS A 66 2.66 -8.98 11.43
N TYR A 67 2.93 -10.15 12.01
CA TYR A 67 2.29 -10.55 13.27
C TYR A 67 2.62 -9.59 14.42
N TYR A 68 3.82 -8.99 14.38
CA TYR A 68 4.22 -7.98 15.36
C TYR A 68 3.33 -6.73 15.30
N ALA A 69 2.71 -6.41 14.17
CA ALA A 69 1.83 -5.25 14.03
C ALA A 69 0.61 -5.37 14.97
N GLY A 70 0.16 -6.59 15.25
CA GLY A 70 -0.89 -6.89 16.22
C GLY A 70 -0.37 -7.35 17.58
N GLY A 71 0.94 -7.23 17.86
CA GLY A 71 1.57 -7.66 19.11
C GLY A 71 1.61 -9.18 19.31
N LYS A 72 1.64 -9.96 18.22
CA LYS A 72 1.61 -11.43 18.26
C LYS A 72 2.88 -12.04 17.67
N ILE A 73 3.16 -13.28 18.06
CA ILE A 73 4.16 -14.15 17.42
C ILE A 73 3.40 -15.12 16.50
N PRO A 74 3.91 -15.43 15.29
CA PRO A 74 3.26 -16.37 14.38
C PRO A 74 3.01 -17.74 15.03
N GLY A 75 1.82 -18.28 14.84
CA GLY A 75 1.38 -19.52 15.49
C GLY A 75 2.06 -20.79 14.98
N GLY A 76 2.52 -20.80 13.72
CA GLY A 76 3.06 -21.99 13.04
C GLY A 76 4.35 -22.55 13.64
N TYR A 77 4.76 -23.74 13.18
CA TYR A 77 5.97 -24.44 13.67
C TYR A 77 7.23 -23.56 13.58
N PHE A 78 7.41 -22.91 12.43
CA PHE A 78 8.58 -22.06 12.16
C PHE A 78 8.54 -20.67 12.83
N LYS A 79 7.43 -20.30 13.50
CA LYS A 79 7.26 -18.99 14.15
C LYS A 79 7.59 -17.79 13.25
N ARG A 80 7.33 -17.90 11.95
CA ARG A 80 7.63 -16.90 10.92
C ARG A 80 6.46 -16.77 9.93
N GLU A 81 6.26 -15.57 9.39
CA GLU A 81 5.37 -15.34 8.25
C GLU A 81 5.84 -16.15 7.04
N ALA A 82 4.92 -16.88 6.41
CA ALA A 82 5.22 -17.76 5.29
C ALA A 82 4.46 -17.31 4.04
N ARG A 83 3.57 -18.16 3.53
CA ARG A 83 2.75 -17.88 2.35
C ARG A 83 1.70 -16.81 2.69
N PRO A 84 1.33 -15.96 1.72
CA PRO A 84 0.21 -15.04 1.88
C PRO A 84 -1.06 -15.78 2.30
N THR A 85 -1.75 -15.21 3.27
CA THR A 85 -3.10 -15.61 3.65
C THR A 85 -4.10 -15.26 2.56
N GLU A 86 -5.32 -15.78 2.67
CA GLU A 86 -6.42 -15.39 1.79
C GLU A 86 -6.68 -13.88 1.88
N SER A 87 -6.72 -13.31 3.09
CA SER A 87 -6.89 -11.87 3.31
C SER A 87 -5.79 -11.06 2.60
N GLU A 88 -4.52 -11.44 2.79
CA GLU A 88 -3.40 -10.75 2.15
C GLU A 88 -3.49 -10.82 0.61
N THR A 89 -3.87 -11.99 0.08
CA THR A 89 -4.07 -12.19 -1.36
C THR A 89 -5.21 -11.32 -1.90
N LEU A 90 -6.34 -11.24 -1.19
CA LEU A 90 -7.49 -10.44 -1.58
C LEU A 90 -7.17 -8.93 -1.53
N ILE A 91 -6.45 -8.47 -0.51
CA ILE A 91 -6.04 -7.07 -0.39
C ILE A 91 -5.00 -6.71 -1.47
N SER A 92 -4.04 -7.60 -1.76
CA SER A 92 -3.14 -7.46 -2.91
C SER A 92 -3.92 -7.21 -4.21
N ARG A 93 -4.95 -8.03 -4.48
CA ARG A 93 -5.81 -7.87 -5.65
C ARG A 93 -6.64 -6.59 -5.60
N LEU A 94 -7.09 -6.19 -4.42
CA LEU A 94 -7.86 -4.95 -4.22
C LEU A 94 -7.03 -3.72 -4.57
N ILE A 95 -5.72 -3.74 -4.28
CA ILE A 95 -4.77 -2.68 -4.62
C ILE A 95 -4.38 -2.75 -6.11
N ASP A 96 -4.13 -3.94 -6.66
CA ASP A 96 -3.70 -4.15 -8.06
C ASP A 96 -4.74 -3.65 -9.08
N ARG A 97 -6.01 -4.02 -8.87
CA ARG A 97 -7.12 -3.73 -9.80
C ARG A 97 -7.22 -2.27 -10.23
N PRO A 98 -7.24 -1.28 -9.32
CA PRO A 98 -7.34 0.13 -9.71
C PRO A 98 -6.05 0.73 -10.26
N ILE A 99 -4.87 0.20 -9.91
CA ILE A 99 -3.59 0.80 -10.35
C ILE A 99 -3.12 0.27 -11.70
N ARG A 100 -3.38 -1.00 -12.02
CA ARG A 100 -2.93 -1.65 -13.26
C ARG A 100 -3.34 -0.90 -14.54
N PRO A 101 -4.59 -0.43 -14.70
CA PRO A 101 -4.99 0.30 -15.91
C PRO A 101 -4.49 1.75 -15.97
N LEU A 102 -3.79 2.24 -14.94
CA LEU A 102 -3.29 3.63 -14.89
C LEU A 102 -1.83 3.75 -15.35
N PHE A 103 -1.23 2.67 -15.84
CA PHE A 103 0.03 2.73 -16.56
C PHE A 103 -0.25 2.79 -18.07
N PRO A 104 0.54 3.55 -18.86
CA PRO A 104 0.44 3.55 -20.31
C PRO A 104 0.59 2.14 -20.89
N ASP A 105 -0.15 1.84 -21.95
CA ASP A 105 -0.15 0.51 -22.59
C ASP A 105 1.25 0.06 -23.07
N GLU A 106 2.11 1.01 -23.43
CA GLU A 106 3.48 0.76 -23.88
C GLU A 106 4.47 0.52 -22.72
N PHE A 107 4.07 0.80 -21.47
CA PHE A 107 4.93 0.67 -20.32
C PHE A 107 5.03 -0.80 -19.88
N LYS A 108 6.17 -1.44 -20.18
CA LYS A 108 6.43 -2.86 -19.88
C LYS A 108 7.59 -3.09 -18.91
N ASN A 109 8.00 -2.05 -18.20
CA ASN A 109 8.98 -2.17 -17.14
C ASN A 109 8.36 -2.92 -15.96
N GLU A 110 9.11 -3.83 -15.35
CA GLU A 110 8.66 -4.52 -14.14
C GLU A 110 8.43 -3.52 -13.01
N VAL A 111 7.28 -3.63 -12.33
CA VAL A 111 6.93 -2.81 -11.18
C VAL A 111 6.55 -3.72 -10.02
N GLN A 112 7.19 -3.49 -8.87
CA GLN A 112 6.87 -4.18 -7.63
C GLN A 112 6.40 -3.20 -6.57
N LEU A 113 5.23 -3.49 -6.01
CA LEU A 113 4.61 -2.73 -4.93
C LEU A 113 4.47 -3.61 -3.69
N LEU A 114 5.04 -3.16 -2.56
CA LEU A 114 5.07 -3.89 -1.29
C LEU A 114 4.45 -3.07 -0.14
N PRO A 115 3.11 -3.11 0.04
CA PRO A 115 2.45 -2.51 1.19
C PRO A 115 2.53 -3.45 2.41
N THR A 116 3.19 -3.00 3.48
CA THR A 116 3.41 -3.80 4.69
C THR A 116 2.75 -3.14 5.89
N VAL A 117 1.88 -3.87 6.59
CA VAL A 117 1.32 -3.42 7.87
C VAL A 117 2.36 -3.61 8.96
N ILE A 118 2.74 -2.51 9.60
CA ILE A 118 3.78 -2.48 10.65
C ILE A 118 3.20 -2.13 12.04
N SER A 119 1.97 -1.63 12.10
CA SER A 119 1.21 -1.44 13.34
C SER A 119 -0.28 -1.56 13.04
N TYR A 120 -1.06 -2.15 13.93
CA TYR A 120 -2.51 -2.32 13.79
C TYR A 120 -3.23 -2.08 15.12
N ASP A 121 -4.15 -1.12 15.12
CA ASP A 121 -4.88 -0.66 16.31
C ASP A 121 -6.17 -1.45 16.61
N LYS A 122 -6.55 -2.40 15.75
CA LYS A 122 -7.79 -3.19 15.83
C LYS A 122 -9.08 -2.40 15.57
N GLU A 123 -8.99 -1.13 15.21
CA GLU A 123 -10.14 -0.27 14.90
C GLU A 123 -10.17 0.11 13.42
N ASN A 124 -9.02 0.50 12.87
CA ASN A 124 -8.86 0.98 11.51
C ASN A 124 -8.33 -0.14 10.63
N GLN A 125 -9.23 -0.77 9.86
CA GLN A 125 -8.80 -1.81 8.94
C GLN A 125 -7.76 -1.29 7.94
N PRO A 126 -6.66 -2.04 7.73
CA PRO A 126 -5.49 -1.55 7.00
C PRO A 126 -5.67 -1.52 5.48
N ASP A 127 -6.66 -2.21 4.92
CA ASP A 127 -6.83 -2.39 3.47
C ASP A 127 -7.01 -1.07 2.71
N ILE A 128 -7.91 -0.19 3.17
CA ILE A 128 -8.15 1.13 2.55
C ILE A 128 -6.93 2.05 2.70
N LEU A 129 -6.29 2.01 3.87
CA LEU A 129 -5.06 2.74 4.12
C LEU A 129 -3.92 2.23 3.22
N ALA A 130 -3.86 0.92 2.94
CA ALA A 130 -2.86 0.31 2.08
C ALA A 130 -3.00 0.77 0.63
N ILE A 131 -4.22 0.89 0.10
CA ILE A 131 -4.47 1.44 -1.23
C ILE A 131 -3.99 2.90 -1.29
N THR A 132 -4.34 3.69 -0.28
CA THR A 132 -3.94 5.10 -0.19
C THR A 132 -2.41 5.25 -0.12
N ALA A 133 -1.75 4.46 0.72
CA ALA A 133 -0.30 4.44 0.85
C ALA A 133 0.39 4.04 -0.45
N SER A 134 -0.15 3.01 -1.12
CA SER A 134 0.35 2.50 -2.40
C SER A 134 0.25 3.53 -3.51
N SER A 135 -0.91 4.19 -3.62
CA SER A 135 -1.10 5.25 -4.59
C SER A 135 -0.16 6.42 -4.34
N ALA A 136 0.05 6.80 -3.07
CA ALA A 136 0.96 7.88 -2.73
C ALA A 136 2.42 7.51 -3.06
N ALA A 137 2.83 6.26 -2.80
CA ALA A 137 4.16 5.76 -3.12
C ALA A 137 4.41 5.76 -4.64
N LEU A 138 3.42 5.30 -5.43
CA LEU A 138 3.46 5.37 -6.88
C LEU A 138 3.54 6.81 -7.41
N ALA A 139 2.75 7.73 -6.85
CA ALA A 139 2.72 9.13 -7.28
C ALA A 139 4.07 9.85 -7.09
N ILE A 140 4.88 9.45 -6.10
CA ILE A 140 6.20 10.04 -5.87
C ILE A 140 7.35 9.26 -6.53
N SER A 141 7.06 8.13 -7.20
CA SER A 141 8.08 7.23 -7.76
C SER A 141 8.75 7.72 -9.04
N GLY A 142 8.14 8.69 -9.71
CA GLY A 142 8.59 9.16 -11.03
C GLY A 142 8.27 8.22 -12.20
N MET A 143 7.64 7.07 -11.95
CA MET A 143 7.11 6.20 -13.00
C MET A 143 5.90 6.85 -13.70
N PRO A 144 5.59 6.47 -14.95
CA PRO A 144 4.47 7.04 -15.70
C PRO A 144 3.14 6.48 -15.21
N PHE A 145 2.79 6.75 -13.96
CA PHE A 145 1.52 6.35 -13.34
C PHE A 145 0.53 7.51 -13.42
N MET A 146 -0.61 7.30 -14.07
CA MET A 146 -1.66 8.32 -14.30
C MET A 146 -2.62 8.52 -13.12
N GLY A 147 -2.22 8.14 -11.91
CA GLY A 147 -2.99 8.40 -10.69
C GLY A 147 -2.91 9.86 -10.21
N PRO A 148 -3.21 10.15 -8.93
CA PRO A 148 -3.39 9.21 -7.82
C PRO A 148 -4.79 8.55 -7.76
N VAL A 149 -4.86 7.42 -7.04
CA VAL A 149 -6.08 6.68 -6.70
C VAL A 149 -6.44 6.92 -5.23
N GLY A 150 -7.72 7.16 -4.98
CA GLY A 150 -8.30 7.13 -3.63
C GLY A 150 -9.11 5.85 -3.41
N ALA A 151 -9.26 5.43 -2.15
CA ALA A 151 -10.14 4.35 -1.77
C ALA A 151 -10.92 4.72 -0.50
N SER A 152 -12.13 4.18 -0.38
CA SER A 152 -12.93 4.28 0.84
C SER A 152 -13.82 3.06 0.97
N ARG A 153 -14.14 2.71 2.21
CA ARG A 153 -15.18 1.75 2.55
C ARG A 153 -16.47 2.48 2.91
N VAL A 154 -17.60 1.93 2.46
CA VAL A 154 -18.93 2.46 2.79
C VAL A 154 -19.73 1.38 3.50
N GLY A 155 -20.17 1.68 4.73
CA GLY A 155 -21.17 0.91 5.47
C GLY A 155 -22.55 1.53 5.32
N TYR A 156 -23.59 0.75 5.61
CA TYR A 156 -24.97 1.21 5.62
C TYR A 156 -25.65 0.79 6.93
N ILE A 157 -25.95 1.77 7.79
CA ILE A 157 -26.52 1.55 9.13
C ILE A 157 -27.65 2.55 9.35
N ASP A 158 -28.81 2.08 9.83
CA ASP A 158 -29.98 2.91 10.16
C ASP A 158 -30.39 3.89 9.04
N GLY A 159 -30.36 3.42 7.79
CA GLY A 159 -30.73 4.23 6.63
C GLY A 159 -29.67 5.25 6.19
N LYS A 160 -28.47 5.21 6.77
CA LYS A 160 -27.39 6.17 6.49
C LYS A 160 -26.13 5.48 5.99
N TYR A 161 -25.47 6.11 5.02
CA TYR A 161 -24.13 5.73 4.61
C TYR A 161 -23.10 6.22 5.62
N ILE A 162 -22.19 5.34 6.02
CA ILE A 162 -21.09 5.64 6.93
C ILE A 162 -19.79 5.37 6.18
N LEU A 163 -18.84 6.30 6.29
CA LEU A 163 -17.56 6.22 5.60
C LEU A 163 -16.48 5.67 6.55
N ASN A 164 -15.76 4.65 6.08
CA ASN A 164 -14.63 3.98 6.74
C ASN A 164 -14.92 3.46 8.15
#